data_AF-A0A749L3M0-F1
#
_entry.id   AF-A0A749L3M0-F1
#
_cell.length_a   1.000
_cell.length_b   1.000
_cell.length_c   1.000
_cell.angle_alpha   90.00
_cell.angle_beta   90.00
_cell.angle_gamma   90.00
#
_symmetry.space_group_name_H-M   'P 1'
#
loop_
_entity.id
_entity.type
_entity.pdbx_description
1 polymer ?
#
loop_
_entity_poly.entity_id
_entity_poly.type
_entity_poly.pdbx_seq_one_letter_code
_entity_poly.pdbx_strand_id
1 'polypeptide(L)'
;MTYQKKSADDQPQTIGEVSAKLGDIMNQVKNFGEDVAKKMQKGETVTEELKQRTDESLTQMAELKERLTELEQKSARRQDDLPQAVKTLGQMVIESEAFKGMSSSDRKGVRVQMSRKDLMNVTATTGAGASTTNSLVVADRIPGIIAPPERTLTIRDLLAPGETDSASMEFVQETGYTNNAAPVPEGARKPQSEITFDLKTSPVRTIAHTFKASRQILDDAKGLASYIDARARYGLRLKEELQLLSGDGTGANILGIIPQASTFSPKVTLASATAIDRMRLAILQAVLAEYPASGIVLNPIDWAAIELTKDGEGRYIIAQPVNGSVARLWGLPVVETQAMAQNNFLTGAFSMAAQIFDRMEIEVLLSTENEDDFVKNMVTIRAEERLAMTVYRPEAFVTGQVTASSAG
;
A
#
# COMPACT_ATOMS: atom_id res chain seq x y z
N MET A 1 43.82 21.23 -23.01
CA MET A 1 44.39 22.55 -22.65
C MET A 1 44.34 22.69 -21.15
N THR A 2 45.52 22.69 -20.55
CA THR A 2 45.81 22.79 -19.12
C THR A 2 45.95 24.27 -18.75
N TYR A 3 45.32 24.73 -17.68
CA TYR A 3 45.72 25.93 -16.90
C TYR A 3 45.03 25.81 -15.52
N GLN A 4 45.68 25.27 -14.48
CA GLN A 4 46.64 25.91 -13.58
C GLN A 4 46.20 27.25 -12.94
N LYS A 5 46.22 27.20 -11.60
CA LYS A 5 46.04 28.23 -10.57
C LYS A 5 46.73 29.58 -10.84
N LYS A 6 46.05 30.66 -10.45
CA LYS A 6 46.62 31.87 -9.81
C LYS A 6 45.63 32.30 -8.73
N SER A 7 45.88 32.02 -7.45
CA SER A 7 46.77 32.75 -6.52
C SER A 7 45.90 33.59 -5.60
N ALA A 8 45.78 33.12 -4.36
CA ALA A 8 45.33 33.88 -3.22
C ALA A 8 46.40 34.94 -2.92
N ASP A 9 46.08 36.21 -3.14
CA ASP A 9 46.82 37.36 -2.61
C ASP A 9 46.01 38.67 -2.80
N ASP A 10 44.78 38.69 -2.28
CA ASP A 10 44.08 39.96 -2.05
C ASP A 10 43.50 39.91 -0.63
N GLN A 11 44.41 39.91 0.35
CA GLN A 11 44.06 40.15 1.74
C GLN A 11 43.55 41.59 1.90
N PRO A 12 42.51 41.81 2.72
CA PRO A 12 41.83 43.10 2.82
C PRO A 12 42.75 44.19 3.37
N GLN A 13 42.87 45.27 2.58
CA GLN A 13 43.53 46.54 2.91
C GLN A 13 43.20 46.99 4.34
N THR A 14 44.22 47.21 5.15
CA THR A 14 44.06 47.49 6.59
C THR A 14 43.45 48.89 6.82
N ILE A 15 42.73 49.05 7.94
CA ILE A 15 42.06 50.31 8.36
C ILE A 15 43.01 51.53 8.31
N GLY A 16 44.31 51.30 8.53
CA GLY A 16 45.33 52.34 8.44
C GLY A 16 45.45 52.98 7.06
N GLU A 17 45.41 52.19 5.98
CA GLU A 17 45.53 52.68 4.60
C GLU A 17 44.28 53.45 4.15
N VAL A 18 43.10 53.05 4.64
CA VAL A 18 41.83 53.75 4.38
C VAL A 18 41.81 55.10 5.10
N SER A 19 42.31 55.18 6.33
CA SER A 19 42.39 56.45 7.08
C SER A 19 43.42 57.42 6.47
N ALA A 20 44.53 56.91 5.94
CA ALA A 20 45.52 57.72 5.22
C ALA A 20 44.95 58.30 3.91
N LYS A 21 44.25 57.48 3.13
CA LYS A 21 43.55 57.93 1.91
C LYS A 21 42.47 58.98 2.21
N LEU A 22 41.75 58.86 3.33
CA LEU A 22 40.78 59.86 3.77
C LEU A 22 41.46 61.21 4.12
N GLY A 23 42.62 61.16 4.78
CA GLY A 23 43.42 62.34 5.10
C GLY A 23 43.95 63.06 3.85
N ASP A 24 44.47 62.31 2.88
CA ASP A 24 44.97 62.88 1.62
C ASP A 24 43.85 63.55 0.80
N ILE A 25 42.66 62.94 0.75
CA ILE A 25 41.51 63.51 0.05
C ILE A 25 40.97 64.75 0.77
N MET A 26 40.95 64.76 2.12
CA MET A 26 40.53 65.95 2.88
C MET A 26 41.50 67.12 2.67
N ASN A 27 42.81 66.84 2.55
CA ASN A 27 43.81 67.85 2.20
C ASN A 27 43.63 68.35 0.76
N GLN A 28 43.27 67.48 -0.19
CA GLN A 28 42.96 67.89 -1.56
C GLN A 28 41.71 68.78 -1.63
N VAL A 29 40.64 68.47 -0.89
CA VAL A 29 39.43 69.32 -0.81
C VAL A 29 39.74 70.68 -0.19
N LYS A 30 40.58 70.72 0.85
CA LYS A 30 40.95 71.98 1.50
C LYS A 30 41.81 72.87 0.58
N ASN A 31 42.81 72.28 -0.10
CA ASN A 31 43.61 72.99 -1.08
C ASN A 31 42.77 73.47 -2.28
N PHE A 32 41.77 72.69 -2.68
CA PHE A 32 40.81 73.07 -3.71
C PHE A 32 39.93 74.27 -3.29
N GLY A 33 39.46 74.30 -2.04
CA GLY A 33 38.71 75.43 -1.49
C GLY A 33 39.49 76.74 -1.50
N GLU A 34 40.79 76.68 -1.21
CA GLU A 34 41.67 77.86 -1.26
C GLU A 34 41.98 78.32 -2.69
N ASP A 35 42.17 77.40 -3.63
CA ASP A 35 42.36 77.72 -5.06
C ASP A 35 41.09 78.27 -5.71
N VAL A 36 39.91 77.79 -5.31
CA VAL A 36 38.62 78.33 -5.75
C VAL A 36 38.39 79.73 -5.18
N ALA A 37 38.71 79.98 -3.91
CA ALA A 37 38.60 81.32 -3.33
C ALA A 37 39.52 82.33 -4.04
N LYS A 38 40.76 81.93 -4.38
CA LYS A 38 41.71 82.78 -5.13
C LYS A 38 41.30 83.01 -6.58
N LYS A 39 40.68 82.04 -7.25
CA LYS A 39 40.19 82.18 -8.63
C LYS A 39 38.88 82.97 -8.70
N MET A 40 37.99 82.84 -7.72
CA MET A 40 36.76 83.66 -7.65
C MET A 40 37.03 85.14 -7.36
N GLN A 41 38.07 85.47 -6.58
CA GLN A 41 38.43 86.89 -6.34
C GLN A 41 39.09 87.58 -7.56
N LYS A 42 39.56 86.83 -8.56
CA LYS A 42 40.20 87.37 -9.77
C LYS A 42 39.28 87.47 -11.00
N GLY A 43 37.99 87.18 -10.85
CA GLY A 43 36.96 87.62 -11.81
C GLY A 43 37.07 87.05 -13.23
N GLU A 44 37.50 85.80 -13.39
CA GLU A 44 37.51 85.08 -14.66
C GLU A 44 36.68 83.78 -14.53
N THR A 45 35.88 83.47 -15.54
CA THR A 45 34.82 82.44 -15.53
C THR A 45 35.35 81.06 -15.15
N VAL A 46 34.90 80.51 -14.02
CA VAL A 46 35.18 79.10 -13.70
C VAL A 46 33.98 78.23 -14.07
N THR A 47 34.30 77.38 -15.04
CA THR A 47 33.54 76.57 -15.99
C THR A 47 33.12 75.20 -15.44
N GLU A 48 32.34 74.46 -16.24
CA GLU A 48 31.78 73.11 -16.04
C GLU A 48 32.69 72.07 -15.34
N GLU A 49 34.01 72.21 -15.38
CA GLU A 49 34.96 71.36 -14.66
C GLU A 49 34.78 71.40 -13.13
N LEU A 50 34.36 72.56 -12.58
CA LEU A 50 34.02 72.69 -11.15
C LEU A 50 32.79 71.86 -10.78
N LYS A 51 31.79 71.79 -11.67
CA LYS A 51 30.57 70.99 -11.44
C LYS A 51 30.87 69.50 -11.55
N GLN A 52 31.63 69.09 -12.56
CA GLN A 52 32.05 67.69 -12.73
C GLN A 52 32.91 67.19 -11.56
N ARG A 53 33.89 67.97 -11.08
CA ARG A 53 34.67 67.58 -9.89
C ARG A 53 33.87 67.60 -8.60
N THR A 54 32.86 68.45 -8.49
CA THR A 54 31.94 68.46 -7.34
C THR A 54 31.05 67.22 -7.37
N ASP A 55 30.51 66.84 -8.53
CA ASP A 55 29.71 65.62 -8.71
C ASP A 55 30.56 64.36 -8.49
N GLU A 56 31.81 64.30 -8.98
CA GLU A 56 32.73 63.20 -8.70
C GLU A 56 33.06 63.10 -7.21
N SER A 57 33.31 64.23 -6.53
CA SER A 57 33.59 64.25 -5.09
C SER A 57 32.36 63.85 -4.27
N LEU A 58 31.15 64.26 -4.68
CA LEU A 58 29.89 63.85 -4.05
C LEU A 58 29.61 62.36 -4.28
N THR A 59 29.93 61.82 -5.45
CA THR A 59 29.80 60.39 -5.78
C THR A 59 30.77 59.56 -4.95
N GLN A 60 32.03 60.01 -4.80
CA GLN A 60 33.01 59.36 -3.93
C GLN A 60 32.59 59.42 -2.46
N MET A 61 31.99 60.52 -2.00
CA MET A 61 31.44 60.61 -0.64
C MET A 61 30.24 59.67 -0.43
N ALA A 62 29.39 59.48 -1.44
CA ALA A 62 28.29 58.52 -1.37
C ALA A 62 28.80 57.08 -1.27
N GLU A 63 29.79 56.70 -2.08
CA GLU A 63 30.41 55.37 -2.04
C GLU A 63 31.17 55.12 -0.73
N LEU A 64 31.87 56.13 -0.20
CA LEU A 64 32.53 56.06 1.11
C LEU A 64 31.51 55.89 2.25
N LYS A 65 30.37 56.58 2.20
CA LYS A 65 29.30 56.43 3.20
C LYS A 65 28.74 55.00 3.16
N GLU A 66 28.55 54.43 1.97
CA GLU A 66 28.09 53.06 1.80
C GLU A 66 29.11 52.04 2.36
N ARG A 67 30.40 52.21 2.05
CA ARG A 67 31.48 51.37 2.63
C ARG A 67 31.61 51.52 4.14
N LEU A 68 31.39 52.72 4.68
CA LEU A 68 31.39 52.94 6.13
C LEU A 68 30.20 52.25 6.80
N THR A 69 29.00 52.33 6.20
CA THR A 69 27.83 51.58 6.70
C THR A 69 28.00 50.07 6.58
N GLU A 70 28.66 49.57 5.54
CA GLU A 70 28.96 48.14 5.39
C GLU A 70 30.04 47.68 6.39
N LEU A 71 31.03 48.53 6.67
CA LEU A 71 32.03 48.30 7.71
C LEU A 71 31.43 48.38 9.11
N GLU A 72 30.51 49.30 9.39
CA GLU A 72 29.76 49.35 10.65
C GLU A 72 28.86 48.11 10.81
N GLN A 73 28.17 47.67 9.76
CA GLN A 73 27.41 46.41 9.79
C GLN A 73 28.31 45.18 9.98
N LYS A 74 29.51 45.15 9.38
CA LYS A 74 30.47 44.05 9.55
C LYS A 74 31.19 44.11 10.90
N SER A 75 31.40 45.30 11.49
CA SER A 75 32.00 45.48 12.80
C SER A 75 31.00 45.17 13.92
N ALA A 76 29.74 45.58 13.76
CA ALA A 76 28.63 45.20 14.66
C ALA A 76 28.35 43.68 14.64
N ARG A 77 28.59 42.99 13.52
CA ARG A 77 28.56 41.52 13.45
C ARG A 77 29.80 40.81 13.99
N ARG A 78 30.92 41.53 14.16
CA ARG A 78 32.21 40.94 14.60
C ARG A 78 32.46 41.12 16.11
N GLN A 79 31.69 41.97 16.80
CA GLN A 79 31.78 42.11 18.25
C GLN A 79 31.10 40.96 19.03
N ASP A 80 30.28 40.14 18.37
CA ASP A 80 29.64 38.93 18.94
C ASP A 80 30.44 37.63 18.74
N ASP A 81 31.63 37.68 18.13
CA ASP A 81 32.39 36.48 17.73
C ASP A 81 33.83 36.44 18.30
N LEU A 82 33.97 36.82 19.57
CA LEU A 82 35.08 36.37 20.41
C LEU A 82 34.60 35.14 21.19
N PRO A 83 35.33 34.02 21.21
CA PRO A 83 34.91 32.83 21.95
C PRO A 83 34.83 33.17 23.45
N GLN A 84 33.62 33.39 23.95
CA GLN A 84 33.39 33.38 25.39
C GLN A 84 33.77 31.99 25.90
N ALA A 85 34.75 31.94 26.80
CA ALA A 85 35.09 30.72 27.52
C ALA A 85 33.79 30.14 28.11
N VAL A 86 33.47 28.91 27.74
CA VAL A 86 32.25 28.21 28.16
C VAL A 86 32.22 28.18 29.69
N LYS A 87 31.34 28.99 30.29
CA LYS A 87 31.17 29.03 31.75
C LYS A 87 30.64 27.68 32.22
N THR A 88 31.27 27.11 33.24
CA THR A 88 30.80 25.84 33.82
C THR A 88 29.49 26.06 34.59
N LEU A 89 28.64 25.02 34.68
CA LEU A 89 27.34 25.08 35.36
C LEU A 89 27.45 25.63 36.80
N GLY A 90 28.57 25.40 37.49
CA GLY A 90 28.83 25.94 38.82
C GLY A 90 29.07 27.46 38.85
N GLN A 91 29.72 28.01 37.83
CA GLN A 91 29.98 29.46 37.74
C GLN A 91 28.71 30.27 37.45
N MET A 92 27.80 29.73 36.63
CA MET A 92 26.51 30.37 36.35
C MET A 92 25.55 30.39 37.55
N VAL A 93 25.68 29.43 38.49
CA VAL A 93 24.88 29.41 39.73
C VAL A 93 25.37 30.47 40.72
N ILE A 94 26.69 30.64 40.86
CA ILE A 94 27.30 31.64 41.76
C ILE A 94 27.03 33.07 41.27
N GLU A 95 27.01 33.29 39.96
CA GLU A 95 26.74 34.61 39.36
C GLU A 95 25.24 34.97 39.30
N SER A 96 24.34 34.01 39.49
CA SER A 96 22.89 34.31 39.50
C SER A 96 22.53 35.26 40.65
N GLU A 97 21.74 36.31 40.36
CA GLU A 97 21.27 37.28 41.37
C GLU A 97 20.54 36.60 42.54
N ALA A 98 19.96 35.42 42.30
CA ALA A 98 19.33 34.59 43.31
C ALA A 98 20.28 34.00 44.36
N PHE A 99 21.59 33.88 44.07
CA PHE A 99 22.59 33.34 45.02
C PHE A 99 23.28 34.45 45.83
N LYS A 100 23.48 35.65 45.28
CA LYS A 100 24.09 36.79 46.00
C LYS A 100 23.25 37.34 47.16
N GLY A 101 21.96 37.05 47.20
CA GLY A 101 21.05 37.40 48.31
C GLY A 101 20.89 36.32 49.39
N MET A 102 21.61 35.20 49.30
CA MET A 102 21.38 34.03 50.15
C MET A 102 22.27 34.05 51.41
N SER A 103 21.66 34.22 52.59
CA SER A 103 22.29 33.99 53.90
C SER A 103 22.38 32.49 54.18
N SER A 104 23.42 32.05 54.90
CA SER A 104 23.78 30.63 55.14
C SER A 104 22.76 29.78 55.92
N SER A 105 21.56 30.32 56.19
CA SER A 105 20.52 29.69 57.02
C SER A 105 19.22 29.34 56.28
N ASP A 106 19.04 29.75 55.01
CA ASP A 106 17.82 29.44 54.26
C ASP A 106 18.01 28.29 53.25
N ARG A 107 17.27 27.19 53.42
CA ARG A 107 17.20 26.08 52.44
C ARG A 107 15.92 26.17 51.63
N LYS A 108 15.95 26.90 50.51
CA LYS A 108 14.94 26.82 49.43
C LYS A 108 15.62 26.50 48.10
N GLY A 109 15.05 25.56 47.35
CA GLY A 109 15.58 25.10 46.07
C GLY A 109 15.44 26.16 44.98
N VAL A 110 16.56 26.52 44.35
CA VAL A 110 16.61 27.43 43.20
C VAL A 110 16.32 26.63 41.92
N ARG A 111 15.23 26.97 41.22
CA ARG A 111 14.96 26.46 39.86
C ARG A 111 15.48 27.47 38.85
N VAL A 112 16.55 27.11 38.16
CA VAL A 112 17.06 27.84 36.99
C VAL A 112 16.34 27.32 35.75
N GLN A 113 15.57 28.17 35.07
CA GLN A 113 14.93 27.87 33.79
C GLN A 113 15.93 28.18 32.66
N MET A 114 16.44 27.15 31.98
CA MET A 114 17.25 27.32 30.77
C MET A 114 16.38 27.28 29.52
N SER A 115 16.54 28.25 28.63
CA SER A 115 15.93 28.26 27.30
C SER A 115 16.59 27.22 26.39
N ARG A 116 15.79 26.39 25.69
CA ARG A 116 16.23 25.31 24.77
C ARG A 116 17.24 25.73 23.69
N LYS A 117 17.40 27.03 23.45
CA LYS A 117 18.30 27.56 22.42
C LYS A 117 19.79 27.32 22.74
N ASP A 118 20.13 27.14 24.02
CA ASP A 118 21.51 26.96 24.47
C ASP A 118 21.99 25.49 24.44
N LEU A 119 21.11 24.55 24.11
CA LEU A 119 21.45 23.11 24.01
C LEU A 119 21.90 22.68 22.60
N MET A 120 21.64 23.49 21.57
CA MET A 120 21.82 23.08 20.16
C MET A 120 23.20 23.37 19.56
N ASN A 121 24.11 24.02 20.30
CA ASN A 121 25.48 24.25 19.85
C ASN A 121 26.46 23.14 20.30
N VAL A 122 26.04 21.88 20.23
CA VAL A 122 26.97 20.74 20.33
C VAL A 122 27.47 20.39 18.93
N THR A 123 28.72 20.78 18.67
CA THR A 123 29.48 20.46 17.46
C THR A 123 29.42 18.97 17.14
N ALA A 124 29.16 18.67 15.87
CA ALA A 124 29.00 17.34 15.28
C ALA A 124 30.04 16.32 15.78
N THR A 125 29.53 15.19 16.30
CA THR A 125 30.31 13.96 16.51
C THR A 125 29.70 12.90 15.60
N THR A 126 30.34 12.68 14.45
CA THR A 126 30.11 11.54 13.57
C THR A 126 31.03 10.41 14.06
N GLY A 127 30.48 9.52 14.88
CA GLY A 127 31.16 8.31 15.36
C GLY A 127 30.20 7.13 15.36
N ALA A 128 30.71 5.95 14.97
CA ALA A 128 29.96 4.71 14.82
C ALA A 128 29.38 4.25 16.18
N GLY A 129 28.14 4.61 16.45
CA GLY A 129 27.44 4.28 17.70
C GLY A 129 26.16 5.07 17.96
N ALA A 130 25.55 5.69 16.95
CA ALA A 130 24.35 6.52 17.14
C ALA A 130 23.05 5.71 17.00
N SER A 131 22.20 5.82 18.03
CA SER A 131 20.77 5.49 17.96
C SER A 131 20.13 6.15 16.74
N THR A 132 19.26 5.42 16.06
CA THR A 132 18.51 5.79 14.84
C THR A 132 17.63 7.05 14.96
N THR A 133 17.66 7.73 16.10
CA THR A 133 16.84 8.91 16.41
C THR A 133 17.56 10.25 16.10
N ASN A 134 18.89 10.27 15.88
CA ASN A 134 19.68 11.50 15.68
C ASN A 134 20.29 11.68 14.27
N SER A 135 19.72 11.05 13.25
CA SER A 135 20.07 11.38 11.85
C SER A 135 19.36 12.67 11.44
N LEU A 136 20.13 13.73 11.12
CA LEU A 136 19.60 15.02 10.60
C LEU A 136 18.85 14.88 9.27
N VAL A 137 18.91 13.71 8.63
CA VAL A 137 18.00 13.32 7.55
C VAL A 137 17.02 12.31 8.15
N VAL A 138 15.78 12.75 8.39
CA VAL A 138 14.67 11.86 8.74
C VAL A 138 14.44 10.96 7.53
N ALA A 139 14.64 9.66 7.69
CA ALA A 139 14.31 8.71 6.64
C ALA A 139 12.82 8.84 6.31
N ASP A 140 12.50 9.03 5.03
CA ASP A 140 11.11 9.08 4.59
C ASP A 140 10.47 7.71 4.86
N ARG A 141 9.45 7.69 5.73
CA ARG A 141 8.66 6.47 5.94
C ARG A 141 7.59 6.46 4.89
N ILE A 142 7.70 5.53 3.95
CA ILE A 142 6.64 5.26 2.96
C ILE A 142 5.33 5.04 3.74
N PRO A 143 4.33 5.93 3.59
CA PRO A 143 3.07 5.79 4.29
C PRO A 143 2.30 4.62 3.68
N GLY A 144 1.95 3.65 4.52
CA GLY A 144 1.19 2.46 4.11
C GLY A 144 1.86 1.16 4.52
N ILE A 145 1.06 0.11 4.69
CA ILE A 145 1.55 -1.25 4.93
C ILE A 145 1.65 -1.94 3.57
N ILE A 146 2.84 -2.47 3.25
CA ILE A 146 3.04 -3.27 2.04
C ILE A 146 2.37 -4.63 2.28
N ALA A 147 1.15 -4.77 1.75
CA ALA A 147 0.38 -6.02 1.81
C ALA A 147 0.97 -7.05 0.84
N PRO A 148 1.02 -8.35 1.20
CA PRO A 148 1.18 -9.41 0.21
C PRO A 148 0.05 -9.33 -0.83
N PRO A 149 0.31 -9.68 -2.11
CA PRO A 149 -0.71 -9.62 -3.14
C PRO A 149 -1.90 -10.51 -2.78
N GLU A 150 -3.10 -9.96 -2.98
CA GLU A 150 -4.34 -10.69 -2.86
C GLU A 150 -4.57 -11.51 -4.12
N ARG A 151 -5.04 -12.75 -3.95
CA ARG A 151 -5.44 -13.60 -5.06
C ARG A 151 -6.80 -13.14 -5.56
N THR A 152 -7.02 -13.23 -6.86
CA THR A 152 -8.34 -13.02 -7.45
C THR A 152 -9.25 -14.15 -7.01
N LEU A 153 -10.17 -13.84 -6.11
CA LEU A 153 -11.23 -14.74 -5.66
C LEU A 153 -12.33 -14.71 -6.71
N THR A 154 -12.79 -15.87 -7.16
CA THR A 154 -13.55 -15.96 -8.43
C THR A 154 -14.69 -16.96 -8.39
N ILE A 155 -14.70 -17.91 -7.46
CA ILE A 155 -15.76 -18.94 -7.40
C ILE A 155 -17.09 -18.32 -6.99
N ARG A 156 -17.09 -17.36 -6.06
CA ARG A 156 -18.31 -16.67 -5.61
C ARG A 156 -19.00 -15.95 -6.78
N ASP A 157 -18.22 -15.33 -7.67
CA ASP A 157 -18.73 -14.60 -8.84
C ASP A 157 -19.32 -15.52 -9.92
N LEU A 158 -19.01 -16.82 -9.90
CA LEU A 158 -19.61 -17.81 -10.81
C LEU A 158 -21.01 -18.24 -10.39
N LEU A 159 -21.34 -18.08 -9.11
CA LEU A 159 -22.57 -18.58 -8.49
C LEU A 159 -23.65 -17.50 -8.50
N ALA A 160 -24.92 -17.91 -8.55
CA ALA A 160 -26.01 -16.96 -8.42
C ALA A 160 -26.03 -16.36 -6.99
N PRO A 161 -26.17 -15.03 -6.82
CA PRO A 161 -26.30 -14.42 -5.50
C PRO A 161 -27.73 -14.57 -4.95
N GLY A 162 -27.86 -14.48 -3.64
CA GLY A 162 -29.12 -14.57 -2.91
C GLY A 162 -28.93 -14.13 -1.46
N GLU A 163 -30.03 -13.76 -0.80
CA GLU A 163 -30.04 -13.36 0.61
C GLU A 163 -31.07 -14.19 1.38
N THR A 164 -30.82 -14.44 2.67
CA THR A 164 -31.76 -15.18 3.51
C THR A 164 -31.74 -14.77 4.98
N ASP A 165 -32.92 -14.57 5.56
CA ASP A 165 -33.09 -14.36 7.00
C ASP A 165 -33.31 -15.65 7.78
N SER A 166 -33.31 -16.82 7.12
CA SER A 166 -33.58 -18.12 7.73
C SER A 166 -32.32 -18.87 8.15
N ALA A 167 -32.40 -19.74 9.16
CA ALA A 167 -31.25 -20.49 9.67
C ALA A 167 -30.88 -21.70 8.79
N SER A 168 -31.81 -22.12 7.94
CA SER A 168 -31.64 -23.18 6.94
C SER A 168 -32.55 -22.88 5.77
N MET A 169 -32.16 -23.34 4.59
CA MET A 169 -32.98 -23.29 3.39
C MET A 169 -33.37 -24.70 3.00
N GLU A 170 -34.66 -24.91 2.78
CA GLU A 170 -35.20 -26.16 2.26
C GLU A 170 -35.59 -25.94 0.81
N PHE A 171 -35.11 -26.80 -0.07
CA PHE A 171 -35.44 -26.76 -1.48
C PHE A 171 -35.82 -28.14 -1.98
N VAL A 172 -36.74 -28.15 -2.94
CA VAL A 172 -37.19 -29.37 -3.59
C VAL A 172 -36.27 -29.64 -4.77
N GLN A 173 -35.56 -30.76 -4.70
CA GLN A 173 -34.70 -31.24 -5.77
C GLN A 173 -35.46 -32.30 -6.56
N GLU A 174 -35.51 -32.17 -7.88
CA GLU A 174 -35.96 -33.25 -8.75
C GLU A 174 -34.81 -34.25 -8.89
N THR A 175 -35.06 -35.49 -8.53
CA THR A 175 -34.04 -36.56 -8.52
C THR A 175 -34.15 -37.50 -9.70
N GLY A 176 -35.28 -37.49 -10.42
CA GLY A 176 -35.50 -38.36 -11.55
C GLY A 176 -36.68 -37.92 -12.40
N TYR A 177 -36.45 -37.88 -13.71
CA TYR A 177 -37.46 -37.66 -14.72
C TYR A 177 -37.42 -38.79 -15.74
N THR A 178 -38.38 -39.73 -15.66
CA THR A 178 -38.53 -40.78 -16.67
C THR A 178 -39.61 -40.36 -17.65
N ASN A 179 -39.20 -39.80 -18.79
CA ASN A 179 -40.12 -39.41 -19.84
C ASN A 179 -40.41 -40.58 -20.78
N ASN A 180 -41.54 -41.25 -20.58
CA ASN A 180 -42.00 -42.31 -21.49
C ASN A 180 -42.93 -41.79 -22.59
N ALA A 181 -42.96 -40.48 -22.86
CA ALA A 181 -43.81 -39.91 -23.89
C ALA A 181 -43.52 -40.53 -25.26
N ALA A 182 -44.52 -41.18 -25.85
CA ALA A 182 -44.46 -41.76 -27.17
C ALA A 182 -45.80 -41.54 -27.90
N PRO A 183 -45.82 -41.51 -29.25
CA PRO A 183 -47.06 -41.53 -30.01
C PRO A 183 -47.85 -42.80 -29.69
N VAL A 184 -49.13 -42.65 -29.33
CA VAL A 184 -50.00 -43.79 -28.94
C VAL A 184 -51.14 -43.92 -29.96
N PRO A 185 -51.29 -45.08 -30.62
CA PRO A 185 -52.43 -45.33 -31.49
C PRO A 185 -53.74 -45.42 -30.68
N GLU A 186 -54.87 -45.15 -31.34
CA GLU A 186 -56.19 -45.23 -30.71
C GLU A 186 -56.43 -46.64 -30.16
N GLY A 187 -56.85 -46.71 -28.89
CA GLY A 187 -57.12 -47.97 -28.18
C GLY A 187 -55.96 -48.56 -27.38
N ALA A 188 -54.72 -48.05 -27.51
CA ALA A 188 -53.60 -48.52 -26.71
C ALA A 188 -53.45 -47.78 -25.37
N ARG A 189 -52.87 -48.47 -24.36
CA ARG A 189 -52.57 -47.86 -23.05
C ARG A 189 -51.46 -46.83 -23.23
N LYS A 190 -51.73 -45.61 -22.75
CA LYS A 190 -50.75 -44.52 -22.78
C LYS A 190 -49.57 -44.83 -21.85
N PRO A 191 -48.33 -44.56 -22.28
CA PRO A 191 -47.18 -44.68 -21.41
C PRO A 191 -47.25 -43.64 -20.29
N GLN A 192 -46.77 -44.02 -19.11
CA GLN A 192 -46.77 -43.18 -17.91
C GLN A 192 -45.34 -42.66 -17.68
N SER A 193 -45.21 -41.34 -17.56
CA SER A 193 -43.97 -40.69 -17.12
C SER A 193 -43.99 -40.53 -15.60
N GLU A 194 -42.81 -40.57 -14.97
CA GLU A 194 -42.63 -40.45 -13.52
C GLU A 194 -41.64 -39.34 -13.20
N ILE A 195 -41.95 -38.54 -12.18
CA ILE A 195 -41.11 -37.45 -11.67
C ILE A 195 -40.94 -37.67 -10.17
N THR A 196 -39.71 -37.74 -9.69
CA THR A 196 -39.39 -37.91 -8.27
C THR A 196 -38.78 -36.64 -7.71
N PHE A 197 -39.27 -36.22 -6.54
CA PHE A 197 -38.79 -35.06 -5.82
C PHE A 197 -38.25 -35.49 -4.46
N ASP A 198 -37.11 -34.92 -4.06
CA ASP A 198 -36.51 -35.06 -2.73
C ASP A 198 -36.39 -33.69 -2.08
N LEU A 199 -36.65 -33.61 -0.78
CA LEU A 199 -36.53 -32.37 -0.02
C LEU A 199 -35.13 -32.32 0.59
N LYS A 200 -34.32 -31.36 0.14
CA LYS A 200 -32.97 -31.13 0.65
C LYS A 200 -32.95 -29.90 1.55
N THR A 201 -32.16 -29.98 2.62
CA THR A 201 -31.94 -28.87 3.55
C THR A 201 -30.48 -28.44 3.50
N SER A 202 -30.25 -27.16 3.20
CA SER A 202 -28.95 -26.49 3.30
C SER A 202 -28.92 -25.61 4.55
N PRO A 203 -28.21 -26.01 5.62
CA PRO A 203 -28.08 -25.18 6.82
C PRO A 203 -27.12 -24.02 6.61
N VAL A 204 -27.44 -22.84 7.16
CA VAL A 204 -26.53 -21.69 7.18
C VAL A 204 -25.35 -21.99 8.11
N ARG A 205 -24.13 -21.79 7.60
CA ARG A 205 -22.88 -21.98 8.36
C ARG A 205 -22.18 -20.65 8.59
N THR A 206 -21.42 -20.59 9.67
CA THR A 206 -20.61 -19.41 10.02
C THR A 206 -19.15 -19.69 9.71
N ILE A 207 -18.52 -18.81 8.94
CA ILE A 207 -17.07 -18.80 8.75
C ILE A 207 -16.54 -17.61 9.54
N ALA A 208 -15.61 -17.87 10.45
CA ALA A 208 -15.07 -16.83 11.31
C ALA A 208 -13.57 -17.03 11.56
N HIS A 209 -12.87 -15.92 11.78
CA HIS A 209 -11.55 -15.94 12.38
C HIS A 209 -11.39 -14.78 13.36
N THR A 210 -10.43 -14.93 14.27
CA THR A 210 -10.07 -13.90 15.23
C THR A 210 -8.57 -13.68 15.22
N PHE A 211 -8.14 -12.44 15.42
CA PHE A 211 -6.74 -12.12 15.68
C PHE A 211 -6.64 -11.06 16.75
N LYS A 212 -5.54 -11.09 17.52
CA LYS A 212 -5.30 -10.16 18.62
C LYS A 212 -4.29 -9.10 18.17
N ALA A 213 -4.55 -7.85 18.52
CA ALA A 213 -3.66 -6.71 18.28
C ALA A 213 -3.47 -5.91 19.57
N SER A 214 -2.34 -5.21 19.70
CA SER A 214 -2.13 -4.29 20.83
C SER A 214 -2.97 -3.03 20.63
N ARG A 215 -3.65 -2.57 21.68
CA ARG A 215 -4.47 -1.35 21.65
C ARG A 215 -3.63 -0.12 21.28
N GLN A 216 -2.42 -0.01 21.84
CA GLN A 216 -1.52 1.11 21.58
C GLN A 216 -1.13 1.19 20.10
N ILE A 217 -0.88 0.05 19.46
CA ILE A 217 -0.52 0.00 18.05
C ILE A 217 -1.69 0.43 17.16
N LEU A 218 -2.93 0.07 17.52
CA LEU A 218 -4.13 0.50 16.82
C LEU A 218 -4.38 2.02 16.97
N ASP A 219 -4.14 2.57 18.16
CA ASP A 219 -4.29 4.00 18.44
C ASP A 219 -3.23 4.84 17.71
N ASP A 220 -1.97 4.38 17.67
CA ASP A 220 -0.85 5.12 17.09
C ASP A 220 -0.77 5.00 15.55
N ALA A 221 -1.32 3.93 14.98
CA ALA A 221 -1.24 3.64 13.55
C ALA A 221 -2.63 3.47 12.91
N LYS A 222 -3.28 4.59 12.56
CA LYS A 222 -4.58 4.59 11.84
C LYS A 222 -4.58 3.73 10.56
N GLY A 223 -3.44 3.63 9.87
CA GLY A 223 -3.29 2.77 8.69
C GLY A 223 -3.32 1.27 9.00
N LEU A 224 -2.95 0.87 10.22
CA LEU A 224 -2.93 -0.52 10.65
C LEU A 224 -4.34 -1.08 10.85
N ALA A 225 -5.28 -0.27 11.34
CA ALA A 225 -6.69 -0.65 11.45
C ALA A 225 -7.32 -0.96 10.07
N SER A 226 -7.08 -0.10 9.07
CA SER A 226 -7.58 -0.31 7.70
C SER A 226 -6.92 -1.52 7.03
N TYR A 227 -5.62 -1.73 7.22
CA TYR A 227 -4.94 -2.92 6.72
C TYR A 227 -5.47 -4.20 7.35
N ILE A 228 -5.70 -4.16 8.66
CA ILE A 228 -6.29 -5.27 9.41
C ILE A 228 -7.69 -5.62 8.88
N ASP A 229 -8.55 -4.62 8.68
CA ASP A 229 -9.90 -4.86 8.14
C ASP A 229 -9.84 -5.50 6.75
N ALA A 230 -9.01 -4.95 5.85
CA ALA A 230 -8.80 -5.53 4.52
C ALA A 230 -8.29 -6.98 4.60
N ARG A 231 -7.29 -7.24 5.45
CA ARG A 231 -6.70 -8.57 5.59
C ARG A 231 -7.66 -9.58 6.22
N ALA A 232 -8.49 -9.14 7.15
CA ALA A 232 -9.52 -9.94 7.78
C ALA A 232 -10.59 -10.36 6.75
N ARG A 233 -11.10 -9.40 5.98
CA ARG A 233 -12.05 -9.67 4.89
C ARG A 233 -11.47 -10.62 3.84
N TYR A 234 -10.21 -10.41 3.43
CA TYR A 234 -9.53 -11.29 2.48
C TYR A 234 -9.35 -12.72 3.02
N GLY A 235 -8.96 -12.86 4.29
CA GLY A 235 -8.77 -14.17 4.91
C GLY A 235 -10.06 -14.98 5.02
N LEU A 236 -11.19 -14.32 5.26
CA LEU A 236 -12.52 -14.95 5.23
C LEU A 236 -12.86 -15.43 3.82
N ARG A 237 -12.80 -14.55 2.82
CA ARG A 237 -13.12 -14.92 1.43
C ARG A 237 -12.24 -16.05 0.88
N LEU A 238 -10.98 -16.16 1.32
CA LEU A 238 -10.12 -17.29 0.95
C LEU A 238 -10.63 -18.62 1.51
N LYS A 239 -11.13 -18.62 2.75
CA LYS A 239 -11.71 -19.82 3.38
C LYS A 239 -13.11 -20.11 2.87
N GLU A 240 -13.89 -19.08 2.55
CA GLU A 240 -15.15 -19.15 1.84
C GLU A 240 -14.97 -19.89 0.51
N GLU A 241 -14.05 -19.45 -0.34
CA GLU A 241 -13.81 -20.05 -1.66
C GLU A 241 -13.48 -21.55 -1.54
N LEU A 242 -12.70 -21.94 -0.53
CA LEU A 242 -12.38 -23.33 -0.26
C LEU A 242 -13.62 -24.13 0.19
N GLN A 243 -14.45 -23.57 1.06
CA GLN A 243 -15.68 -24.24 1.53
C GLN A 243 -16.73 -24.37 0.41
N LEU A 244 -16.90 -23.34 -0.41
CA LEU A 244 -17.80 -23.38 -1.58
C LEU A 244 -17.36 -24.45 -2.58
N LEU A 245 -16.05 -24.62 -2.77
CA LEU A 245 -15.52 -25.58 -3.73
C LEU A 245 -15.50 -27.02 -3.19
N SER A 246 -14.84 -27.24 -2.05
CA SER A 246 -14.49 -28.57 -1.51
C SER A 246 -15.00 -28.86 -0.10
N GLY A 247 -15.90 -28.04 0.43
CA GLY A 247 -16.49 -28.28 1.76
C GLY A 247 -17.25 -29.61 1.81
N ASP A 248 -17.05 -30.38 2.88
CA ASP A 248 -17.58 -31.75 3.01
C ASP A 248 -19.04 -31.82 3.52
N GLY A 249 -19.64 -30.68 3.89
CA GLY A 249 -20.99 -30.61 4.45
C GLY A 249 -21.17 -31.24 5.84
N THR A 250 -20.08 -31.67 6.49
CA THR A 250 -20.12 -32.29 7.81
C THR A 250 -19.85 -31.28 8.91
N GLY A 251 -20.55 -31.42 10.04
CA GLY A 251 -20.38 -30.52 11.19
C GLY A 251 -20.65 -29.04 10.83
N ALA A 252 -19.61 -28.22 10.90
CA ALA A 252 -19.66 -26.79 10.61
C ALA A 252 -19.31 -26.43 9.16
N ASN A 253 -18.86 -27.39 8.35
CA ASN A 253 -18.50 -27.16 6.95
C ASN A 253 -19.73 -26.98 6.08
N ILE A 254 -19.59 -26.19 5.02
CA ILE A 254 -20.60 -26.06 3.97
C ILE A 254 -20.46 -27.26 3.04
N LEU A 255 -21.56 -27.71 2.44
CA LEU A 255 -21.50 -28.75 1.42
C LEU A 255 -21.11 -28.10 0.08
N GLY A 256 -19.85 -28.25 -0.32
CA GLY A 256 -19.24 -27.67 -1.51
C GLY A 256 -19.77 -28.29 -2.82
N ILE A 257 -19.31 -27.74 -3.96
CA ILE A 257 -19.73 -28.21 -5.29
C ILE A 257 -19.09 -29.55 -5.64
N ILE A 258 -17.80 -29.74 -5.37
CA ILE A 258 -17.05 -30.96 -5.74
C ILE A 258 -17.67 -32.25 -5.18
N PRO A 259 -17.98 -32.37 -3.87
CA PRO A 259 -18.52 -33.63 -3.34
C PRO A 259 -19.93 -33.96 -3.85
N GLN A 260 -20.65 -32.97 -4.40
CA GLN A 260 -21.96 -33.17 -5.02
C GLN A 260 -21.86 -33.42 -6.52
N ALA A 261 -20.80 -32.95 -7.17
CA ALA A 261 -20.61 -33.03 -8.61
C ALA A 261 -20.51 -34.49 -9.09
N SER A 262 -21.03 -34.74 -10.29
CA SER A 262 -20.90 -36.03 -10.96
C SER A 262 -19.42 -36.30 -11.32
N THR A 263 -18.98 -37.53 -11.11
CA THR A 263 -17.63 -37.93 -11.51
C THR A 263 -17.53 -37.97 -13.03
N PHE A 264 -16.40 -37.52 -13.56
CA PHE A 264 -16.09 -37.56 -14.98
C PHE A 264 -16.15 -38.99 -15.52
N SER A 265 -17.06 -39.23 -16.47
CA SER A 265 -17.27 -40.50 -17.13
C SER A 265 -17.37 -40.26 -18.65
N PRO A 266 -16.26 -40.36 -19.39
CA PRO A 266 -16.25 -40.06 -20.81
C PRO A 266 -17.09 -41.09 -21.57
N LYS A 267 -18.13 -40.64 -22.27
CA LYS A 267 -18.94 -41.47 -23.19
C LYS A 267 -18.26 -41.71 -24.53
N VAL A 268 -17.22 -40.94 -24.84
CA VAL A 268 -16.37 -41.10 -26.02
C VAL A 268 -14.96 -41.41 -25.54
N THR A 269 -14.42 -42.56 -25.93
CA THR A 269 -13.06 -42.97 -25.57
C THR A 269 -12.08 -42.55 -26.67
N LEU A 270 -11.05 -41.81 -26.30
CA LEU A 270 -9.93 -41.44 -27.17
C LEU A 270 -8.68 -42.21 -26.74
N ALA A 271 -7.94 -42.79 -27.69
CA ALA A 271 -6.74 -43.60 -27.40
C ALA A 271 -5.62 -42.80 -26.70
N SER A 272 -5.49 -41.51 -27.01
CA SER A 272 -4.54 -40.58 -26.41
C SER A 272 -5.24 -39.27 -26.05
N ALA A 273 -6.12 -39.30 -25.06
CA ALA A 273 -6.85 -38.11 -24.63
C ALA A 273 -5.91 -37.08 -24.00
N THR A 274 -5.77 -35.92 -24.64
CA THR A 274 -5.09 -34.76 -24.05
C THR A 274 -5.95 -34.15 -22.93
N ALA A 275 -5.37 -33.27 -22.11
CA ALA A 275 -6.11 -32.50 -21.13
C ALA A 275 -7.25 -31.69 -21.78
N ILE A 276 -7.00 -31.13 -22.97
CA ILE A 276 -7.98 -30.35 -23.75
C ILE A 276 -9.19 -31.21 -24.14
N ASP A 277 -8.94 -32.45 -24.58
CA ASP A 277 -9.99 -33.38 -24.96
C ASP A 277 -10.84 -33.78 -23.76
N ARG A 278 -10.21 -34.02 -22.59
CA ARG A 278 -10.96 -34.32 -21.36
C ARG A 278 -11.90 -33.18 -20.98
N MET A 279 -11.45 -31.93 -21.08
CA MET A 279 -12.33 -30.79 -20.82
C MET A 279 -13.49 -30.73 -21.81
N ARG A 280 -13.27 -31.05 -23.09
CA ARG A 280 -14.36 -31.11 -24.07
C ARG A 280 -15.39 -32.20 -23.74
N LEU A 281 -14.90 -33.35 -23.28
CA LEU A 281 -15.73 -34.48 -22.86
C LEU A 281 -16.49 -34.19 -21.56
N ALA A 282 -15.89 -33.43 -20.64
CA ALA A 282 -16.58 -32.98 -19.43
C ALA A 282 -17.73 -32.02 -19.76
N ILE A 283 -17.50 -31.07 -20.67
CA ILE A 283 -18.56 -30.20 -21.20
C ILE A 283 -19.66 -31.02 -21.86
N LEU A 284 -19.29 -32.04 -22.65
CA LEU A 284 -20.26 -32.94 -23.28
C LEU A 284 -21.11 -33.67 -22.22
N GLN A 285 -20.51 -34.14 -21.14
CA GLN A 285 -21.22 -34.81 -20.06
C GLN A 285 -22.24 -33.87 -19.39
N ALA A 286 -21.89 -32.60 -19.14
CA ALA A 286 -22.84 -31.61 -18.62
C ALA A 286 -23.99 -31.35 -19.60
N VAL A 287 -23.69 -31.21 -20.91
CA VAL A 287 -24.70 -31.00 -21.95
C VAL A 287 -25.63 -32.20 -22.10
N LEU A 288 -25.13 -33.43 -21.93
CA LEU A 288 -25.95 -34.64 -21.95
C LEU A 288 -26.90 -34.73 -20.75
N ALA A 289 -26.60 -34.04 -19.65
CA ALA A 289 -27.51 -33.84 -18.53
C ALA A 289 -28.49 -32.67 -18.76
N GLU A 290 -28.58 -32.14 -19.98
CA GLU A 290 -29.42 -31.00 -20.38
C GLU A 290 -28.99 -29.62 -19.80
N TYR A 291 -27.80 -29.53 -19.20
CA TYR A 291 -27.26 -28.28 -18.65
C TYR A 291 -26.06 -27.78 -19.46
N PRO A 292 -26.17 -26.63 -20.18
CA PRO A 292 -25.01 -26.06 -20.85
C PRO A 292 -24.02 -25.53 -19.80
N ALA A 293 -22.77 -26.01 -19.86
CA ALA A 293 -21.72 -25.54 -18.96
C ALA A 293 -21.48 -24.04 -19.15
N SER A 294 -21.35 -23.30 -18.04
CA SER A 294 -21.14 -21.84 -18.03
C SER A 294 -19.67 -21.46 -17.82
N GLY A 295 -18.87 -22.35 -17.24
CA GLY A 295 -17.46 -22.08 -16.95
C GLY A 295 -16.68 -23.33 -16.57
N ILE A 296 -15.37 -23.15 -16.49
CA ILE A 296 -14.40 -24.18 -16.12
C ILE A 296 -13.58 -23.65 -14.95
N VAL A 297 -13.41 -24.43 -13.90
CA VAL A 297 -12.55 -24.10 -12.76
C VAL A 297 -11.35 -25.04 -12.76
N LEU A 298 -10.14 -24.47 -12.73
CA LEU A 298 -8.87 -25.17 -12.76
C LEU A 298 -7.88 -24.57 -11.78
N ASN A 299 -6.87 -25.35 -11.40
CA ASN A 299 -5.70 -24.81 -10.74
C ASN A 299 -4.82 -24.04 -11.76
N PRO A 300 -4.22 -22.90 -11.39
CA PRO A 300 -3.33 -22.14 -12.28
C PRO A 300 -2.17 -22.98 -12.88
N ILE A 301 -1.68 -23.98 -12.14
CA ILE A 301 -0.62 -24.89 -12.62
C ILE A 301 -1.12 -25.75 -13.78
N ASP A 302 -2.33 -26.30 -13.65
CA ASP A 302 -2.92 -27.15 -14.68
C ASP A 302 -3.36 -26.33 -15.89
N TRP A 303 -3.83 -25.10 -15.68
CA TRP A 303 -4.12 -24.18 -16.77
C TRP A 303 -2.86 -23.83 -17.58
N ALA A 304 -1.76 -23.46 -16.92
CA ALA A 304 -0.50 -23.24 -17.60
C ALA A 304 -0.01 -24.49 -18.36
N ALA A 305 -0.21 -25.69 -17.80
CA ALA A 305 0.11 -26.94 -18.49
C ALA A 305 -0.73 -27.14 -19.77
N ILE A 306 -2.01 -26.75 -19.75
CA ILE A 306 -2.90 -26.77 -20.92
C ILE A 306 -2.45 -25.75 -21.96
N GLU A 307 -2.09 -24.53 -21.56
CA GLU A 307 -1.59 -23.50 -22.47
C GLU A 307 -0.29 -23.89 -23.17
N LEU A 308 0.58 -24.59 -22.44
CA LEU A 308 1.87 -25.08 -22.95
C LEU A 308 1.77 -26.32 -23.84
N THR A 309 0.55 -26.83 -24.10
CA THR A 309 0.36 -27.95 -25.02
C THR A 309 0.75 -27.57 -26.45
N LYS A 310 1.51 -28.47 -27.09
CA LYS A 310 2.03 -28.29 -28.45
C LYS A 310 1.53 -29.38 -29.38
N ASP A 311 1.40 -29.05 -30.66
CA ASP A 311 1.21 -30.02 -31.73
C ASP A 311 2.53 -30.77 -32.04
N GLY A 312 2.46 -31.76 -32.92
CA GLY A 312 3.64 -32.54 -33.36
C GLY A 312 4.69 -31.71 -34.11
N GLU A 313 4.37 -30.47 -34.49
CA GLU A 313 5.27 -29.52 -35.16
C GLU A 313 5.83 -28.46 -34.19
N GLY A 314 5.53 -28.57 -32.88
CA GLY A 314 6.04 -27.69 -31.83
C GLY A 314 5.30 -26.35 -31.69
N ARG A 315 4.16 -26.17 -32.37
CA ARG A 315 3.31 -24.98 -32.25
C ARG A 315 2.35 -25.13 -31.08
N TYR A 316 2.09 -24.04 -30.37
CA TYR A 316 1.10 -24.04 -29.28
C TYR A 316 -0.32 -24.20 -29.84
N ILE A 317 -1.13 -25.05 -29.20
CA ILE A 317 -2.51 -25.34 -29.63
C ILE A 317 -3.47 -24.22 -29.23
N ILE A 318 -3.36 -23.75 -27.98
CA ILE A 318 -4.28 -22.76 -27.38
C ILE A 318 -3.59 -21.40 -27.22
N ALA A 319 -2.38 -21.39 -26.66
CA ALA A 319 -1.71 -20.14 -26.32
C ALA A 319 -1.08 -19.50 -27.56
N GLN A 320 -1.35 -18.21 -27.76
CA GLN A 320 -0.53 -17.34 -28.59
C GLN A 320 0.27 -16.44 -27.66
N PRO A 321 1.57 -16.68 -27.44
CA PRO A 321 2.37 -15.94 -26.45
C PRO A 321 2.41 -14.42 -26.66
N VAL A 322 2.01 -13.95 -27.84
CA VAL A 322 2.09 -12.54 -28.26
C VAL A 322 0.84 -11.74 -27.89
N ASN A 323 -0.32 -12.40 -27.76
CA ASN A 323 -1.59 -11.74 -27.44
C ASN A 323 -2.12 -12.29 -26.11
N GLY A 324 -2.18 -11.43 -25.08
CA GLY A 324 -2.85 -11.74 -23.81
C GLY A 324 -4.35 -11.86 -24.04
N SER A 325 -4.83 -13.04 -24.40
CA SER A 325 -6.26 -13.34 -24.51
C SER A 325 -6.85 -13.66 -23.15
N VAL A 326 -8.12 -13.34 -22.95
CA VAL A 326 -8.88 -13.81 -21.77
C VAL A 326 -8.87 -15.35 -21.76
N ALA A 327 -8.59 -15.95 -20.60
CA ALA A 327 -8.54 -17.40 -20.40
C ALA A 327 -9.88 -18.03 -20.79
N ARG A 328 -9.91 -18.66 -21.96
CA ARG A 328 -11.10 -19.32 -22.51
C ARG A 328 -10.71 -20.66 -23.12
N LEU A 329 -11.52 -21.67 -22.86
CA LEU A 329 -11.35 -23.00 -23.41
C LEU A 329 -12.69 -23.48 -23.97
N TRP A 330 -12.71 -23.94 -25.22
CA TRP A 330 -13.94 -24.39 -25.90
C TRP A 330 -15.09 -23.37 -25.89
N GLY A 331 -14.77 -22.07 -25.88
CA GLY A 331 -15.75 -20.97 -25.84
C GLY A 331 -16.27 -20.64 -24.44
N LEU A 332 -15.85 -21.36 -23.40
CA LEU A 332 -16.20 -21.10 -22.00
C LEU A 332 -15.09 -20.33 -21.28
N PRO A 333 -15.43 -19.44 -20.33
CA PRO A 333 -14.45 -18.80 -19.46
C PRO A 333 -13.78 -19.84 -18.55
N VAL A 334 -12.46 -19.70 -18.39
CA VAL A 334 -11.67 -20.48 -17.43
C VAL A 334 -11.37 -19.61 -16.21
N VAL A 335 -11.68 -20.16 -15.04
CA VAL A 335 -11.45 -19.54 -13.75
C VAL A 335 -10.32 -20.29 -13.05
N GLU A 336 -9.22 -19.56 -12.83
CA GLU A 336 -8.02 -20.08 -12.22
C GLU A 336 -8.02 -19.82 -10.71
N THR A 337 -8.09 -20.88 -9.91
CA THR A 337 -7.99 -20.78 -8.45
C THR A 337 -7.12 -21.88 -7.87
N GLN A 338 -6.16 -21.50 -7.01
CA GLN A 338 -5.39 -22.46 -6.22
C GLN A 338 -6.20 -23.09 -5.08
N ALA A 339 -7.48 -22.70 -4.88
CA ALA A 339 -8.38 -23.44 -4.00
C ALA A 339 -8.70 -24.83 -4.59
N MET A 340 -8.62 -24.96 -5.91
CA MET A 340 -8.73 -26.24 -6.61
C MET A 340 -7.44 -27.04 -6.44
N ALA A 341 -7.55 -28.28 -5.95
CA ALA A 341 -6.43 -29.20 -5.88
C ALA A 341 -5.82 -29.45 -7.28
N GLN A 342 -4.50 -29.60 -7.33
CA GLN A 342 -3.80 -29.87 -8.58
C GLN A 342 -4.30 -31.16 -9.25
N ASN A 343 -4.31 -31.18 -10.58
CA ASN A 343 -4.81 -32.22 -11.45
C ASN A 343 -6.32 -32.46 -11.35
N ASN A 344 -7.08 -31.62 -10.64
CA ASN A 344 -8.54 -31.71 -10.59
C ASN A 344 -9.18 -30.54 -11.35
N PHE A 345 -10.28 -30.84 -12.03
CA PHE A 345 -11.10 -29.83 -12.67
C PHE A 345 -12.55 -29.90 -12.18
N LEU A 346 -13.24 -28.79 -12.34
CA LEU A 346 -14.68 -28.69 -12.19
C LEU A 346 -15.25 -27.94 -13.41
N THR A 347 -16.31 -28.46 -14.00
CA THR A 347 -16.99 -27.83 -15.14
C THR A 347 -18.48 -28.02 -14.98
N GLY A 348 -19.27 -26.99 -15.26
CA GLY A 348 -20.71 -27.10 -15.12
C GLY A 348 -21.44 -25.78 -15.30
N ALA A 349 -22.73 -25.81 -15.05
CA ALA A 349 -23.62 -24.65 -15.15
C ALA A 349 -23.73 -23.92 -13.79
N PHE A 350 -22.69 -23.19 -13.40
CA PHE A 350 -22.61 -22.52 -12.09
C PHE A 350 -23.78 -21.56 -11.83
N SER A 351 -24.20 -20.78 -12.83
CA SER A 351 -25.24 -19.75 -12.68
C SER A 351 -26.66 -20.31 -12.55
N MET A 352 -26.92 -21.55 -13.01
CA MET A 352 -28.25 -22.16 -12.98
C MET A 352 -28.37 -23.26 -11.93
N ALA A 353 -27.28 -24.00 -11.69
CA ALA A 353 -27.33 -25.20 -10.86
C ALA A 353 -26.93 -24.95 -9.40
N ALA A 354 -26.33 -23.80 -9.08
CA ALA A 354 -25.97 -23.47 -7.71
C ALA A 354 -26.19 -21.99 -7.38
N GLN A 355 -26.57 -21.74 -6.14
CA GLN A 355 -26.85 -20.41 -5.61
C GLN A 355 -26.29 -20.27 -4.19
N ILE A 356 -25.65 -19.13 -3.94
CA ILE A 356 -25.22 -18.71 -2.61
C ILE A 356 -26.33 -17.87 -2.00
N PHE A 357 -26.55 -18.07 -0.71
CA PHE A 357 -27.42 -17.23 0.10
C PHE A 357 -26.65 -16.70 1.29
N ASP A 358 -26.49 -15.38 1.33
CA ASP A 358 -25.89 -14.72 2.48
C ASP A 358 -26.98 -14.40 3.50
N ARG A 359 -26.71 -14.80 4.74
CA ARG A 359 -27.50 -14.40 5.91
C ARG A 359 -26.91 -13.17 6.60
N MET A 360 -25.59 -13.08 6.57
CA MET A 360 -24.82 -12.02 7.18
C MET A 360 -23.57 -11.84 6.34
N GLU A 361 -23.43 -10.64 5.77
CA GLU A 361 -22.21 -10.23 5.09
C GLU A 361 -21.02 -10.22 6.07
N ILE A 362 -19.81 -9.99 5.54
CA ILE A 362 -18.60 -9.93 6.37
C ILE A 362 -18.67 -8.76 7.36
N GLU A 363 -18.85 -9.10 8.63
CA GLU A 363 -18.81 -8.18 9.76
C GLU A 363 -17.46 -8.29 10.48
N VAL A 364 -16.86 -7.15 10.80
CA VAL A 364 -15.61 -7.07 11.58
C VAL A 364 -15.89 -6.30 12.86
N LEU A 365 -15.83 -6.99 13.99
CA LEU A 365 -16.06 -6.43 15.32
C LEU A 365 -14.78 -6.43 16.14
N LEU A 366 -14.60 -5.39 16.93
CA LEU A 366 -13.48 -5.24 17.85
C LEU A 366 -14.02 -5.36 19.28
N SER A 367 -13.33 -6.15 20.10
CA SER A 367 -13.61 -6.28 21.53
C SER A 367 -12.35 -6.06 22.34
N THR A 368 -12.44 -5.18 23.34
CA THR A 368 -11.37 -4.89 24.31
C THR A 368 -11.53 -5.67 25.61
N GLU A 369 -12.65 -6.39 25.77
CA GLU A 369 -13.04 -7.06 27.01
C GLU A 369 -13.01 -8.60 26.89
N ASN A 370 -12.48 -9.13 25.77
CA ASN A 370 -12.39 -10.57 25.57
C ASN A 370 -11.27 -11.18 26.43
N GLU A 371 -11.61 -12.15 27.28
CA GLU A 371 -10.64 -12.87 28.15
C GLU A 371 -9.75 -11.91 28.97
N ASP A 372 -8.42 -12.00 28.80
CA ASP A 372 -7.41 -11.17 29.47
C ASP A 372 -7.07 -9.91 28.68
N ASP A 373 -7.73 -9.62 27.57
CA ASP A 373 -7.34 -8.55 26.65
C ASP A 373 -7.40 -7.18 27.35
N PHE A 374 -8.38 -6.98 28.23
CA PHE A 374 -8.50 -5.78 29.05
C PHE A 374 -7.28 -5.59 29.97
N VAL A 375 -6.82 -6.66 30.62
CA VAL A 375 -5.67 -6.61 31.53
C VAL A 375 -4.37 -6.44 30.76
N LYS A 376 -4.26 -7.03 29.57
CA LYS A 376 -3.05 -7.04 28.73
C LYS A 376 -2.98 -5.87 27.75
N ASN A 377 -3.95 -4.94 27.75
CA ASN A 377 -4.08 -3.88 26.74
C ASN A 377 -4.09 -4.41 25.29
N MET A 378 -4.72 -5.55 25.09
CA MET A 378 -4.92 -6.15 23.77
C MET A 378 -6.35 -5.87 23.29
N VAL A 379 -6.58 -6.07 22.00
CA VAL A 379 -7.88 -6.00 21.34
C VAL A 379 -8.04 -7.27 20.52
N THR A 380 -9.13 -8.00 20.72
CA THR A 380 -9.53 -9.09 19.83
C THR A 380 -10.37 -8.51 18.70
N ILE A 381 -9.99 -8.83 17.47
CA ILE A 381 -10.73 -8.47 16.27
C ILE A 381 -11.30 -9.76 15.71
N ARG A 382 -12.62 -9.82 15.61
CA ARG A 382 -13.38 -10.96 15.08
C ARG A 382 -13.96 -10.56 13.75
N ALA A 383 -13.66 -11.32 12.72
CA ALA A 383 -14.32 -11.23 11.43
C ALA A 383 -15.16 -12.48 11.23
N GLU A 384 -16.45 -12.32 10.93
CA GLU A 384 -17.36 -13.43 10.66
C GLU A 384 -18.33 -13.12 9.51
N GLU A 385 -18.73 -14.18 8.82
CA GLU A 385 -19.78 -14.16 7.81
C GLU A 385 -20.67 -15.40 7.99
N ARG A 386 -21.92 -15.31 7.53
CA ARG A 386 -22.86 -16.44 7.61
C ARG A 386 -23.53 -16.61 6.26
N LEU A 387 -23.35 -17.77 5.66
CA LEU A 387 -23.88 -18.10 4.36
C LEU A 387 -24.25 -19.57 4.27
N ALA A 388 -25.08 -19.88 3.28
CA ALA A 388 -25.30 -21.24 2.85
C ALA A 388 -25.29 -21.32 1.34
N MET A 389 -24.98 -22.53 0.86
CA MET A 389 -24.99 -22.84 -0.56
C MET A 389 -26.05 -23.91 -0.82
N THR A 390 -26.75 -23.74 -1.93
CA THR A 390 -27.69 -24.72 -2.47
C THR A 390 -27.20 -25.15 -3.84
N VAL A 391 -27.16 -26.46 -4.06
CA VAL A 391 -26.90 -27.04 -5.38
C VAL A 391 -28.19 -27.70 -5.81
N TYR A 392 -28.91 -27.05 -6.72
CA TYR A 392 -30.23 -27.50 -7.18
C TYR A 392 -30.14 -28.77 -8.05
N ARG A 393 -29.02 -28.92 -8.78
CA ARG A 393 -28.81 -29.98 -9.77
C ARG A 393 -27.34 -30.42 -9.78
N PRO A 394 -26.98 -31.45 -9.01
CA PRO A 394 -25.60 -31.93 -8.91
C PRO A 394 -25.06 -32.49 -10.25
N GLU A 395 -25.94 -33.03 -11.09
CA GLU A 395 -25.60 -33.57 -12.42
C GLU A 395 -25.12 -32.50 -13.42
N ALA A 396 -25.45 -31.23 -13.16
CA ALA A 396 -24.98 -30.11 -13.97
C ALA A 396 -23.49 -29.81 -13.73
N PHE A 397 -22.88 -30.42 -12.71
CA PHE A 397 -21.46 -30.30 -12.40
C PHE A 397 -20.75 -31.62 -12.67
N VAL A 398 -19.59 -31.51 -13.29
CA VAL A 398 -18.69 -32.62 -13.61
C VAL A 398 -17.34 -32.32 -12.99
N THR A 399 -16.84 -33.23 -12.16
CA THR A 399 -15.50 -33.17 -11.59
C THR A 399 -14.67 -34.40 -11.98
N GLY A 400 -13.38 -34.21 -12.19
CA GLY A 400 -12.47 -35.29 -12.55
C GLY A 400 -11.03 -34.84 -12.60
N GLN A 401 -10.17 -35.73 -13.10
CA GLN A 401 -8.75 -35.43 -13.27
C GLN A 401 -8.44 -34.87 -14.66
N VAL A 402 -7.59 -33.84 -14.73
CA VAL A 402 -7.18 -33.17 -15.97
C VAL A 402 -6.34 -34.12 -16.82
N THR A 403 -5.40 -34.81 -16.18
CA THR A 403 -4.62 -35.90 -16.76
C THR A 403 -5.09 -37.22 -16.16
N ALA A 404 -5.23 -38.28 -16.97
CA ALA A 404 -5.46 -39.61 -16.42
C ALA A 404 -4.23 -39.94 -15.58
N SER A 405 -4.45 -40.30 -14.32
CA SER A 405 -3.44 -41.01 -13.55
C SER A 405 -2.93 -42.16 -14.42
N SER A 406 -1.66 -42.09 -14.81
CA SER A 406 -0.98 -43.26 -15.33
C SER A 406 -1.00 -44.27 -14.19
N ALA A 407 -1.82 -45.31 -14.30
CA ALA A 407 -1.68 -46.47 -13.43
C ALA A 407 -0.24 -46.95 -13.59
N GLY A 408 0.55 -46.82 -12.53
CA GLY A 408 1.95 -47.25 -12.49
C GLY A 408 2.10 -48.76 -12.59
#